data_AF-A0A927FKQ2-F1
#
_entry.id   AF-A0A927FKQ2-F1
#
_cell.length_a   1.000
_cell.length_b   1.000
_cell.length_c   1.000
_cell.angle_alpha   90.00
_cell.angle_beta   90.00
_cell.angle_gamma   90.00
#
_symmetry.space_group_name_H-M   'P 1'
#
loop_
_entity.id
_entity.type
_entity.pdbx_description
1 polymer ?
#
loop_
_entity_poly.entity_id
_entity_poly.type
_entity_poly.pdbx_seq_one_letter_code
_entity_poly.pdbx_strand_id
1 'polypeptide(L)'
;MRARRGGHLQVPQLVDELIPCRPRRKRVHRSSLWHVTPTRPGCTAWGKRSGTSGRVDRARASAVVGDRARRTPACPAGWNTRAVPTPWTRIHAALAAARGPLTYELVDQAVTAQVPEADDLDYKAAQRTDEPAKAELAKDLAAMANAGGGLLLVGVAEAGTGAALTISHADVELTPQLEQQVHAINAVRVQPIIESIEVQRLENPSNLGHGVLAIYVPASPDAPHFVLRQDGALAAPRRNGPHTVWLREREIERAYADRFARRLNEEARLQQVRLDVDARLHGTDPWFLGVAIPRNPRPTLLPSPTAEQVIETVTRSVSLDHTSVWQDTPTGSAKGENLQRLYGPAAKQMEDYFINPRRGLRRWIIRKSNGAVDDAYAELHHDGAVVFAFPLPSDPKLRATEGSTSFVRVSFIERGATALVALAAAWAESLAISGPIAVQATALPRKDIPTSAMKAIAPETAGPWTLSETVVPTTIALESLEVVTSDLLDPLDREDRRATAVQIAEDVLHQFGVRNLEILREHNG
;
A
#
# COMPACT_ATOMS: atom_id res chain seq x y z
N MET A 1 -32.89 25.72 -54.99
CA MET A 1 -34.34 25.95 -55.09
C MET A 1 -35.03 25.23 -53.93
N ARG A 2 -35.74 25.97 -53.05
CA ARG A 2 -36.81 25.60 -52.08
C ARG A 2 -36.63 24.33 -51.20
N ALA A 3 -36.99 24.26 -49.92
CA ALA A 3 -37.52 25.20 -48.93
C ALA A 3 -37.50 24.52 -47.52
N ARG A 4 -37.33 25.37 -46.51
CA ARG A 4 -37.66 25.32 -45.07
C ARG A 4 -38.48 24.14 -44.48
N ARG A 5 -38.06 23.70 -43.28
CA ARG A 5 -38.80 23.58 -41.98
C ARG A 5 -37.71 23.35 -40.90
N GLY A 6 -37.54 24.06 -39.78
CA GLY A 6 -38.42 24.93 -39.01
C GLY A 6 -38.88 24.21 -37.75
N GLY A 7 -38.02 24.09 -36.73
CA GLY A 7 -38.33 23.47 -35.44
C GLY A 7 -37.54 24.14 -34.31
N HIS A 8 -38.18 25.10 -33.65
CA HIS A 8 -37.71 25.76 -32.43
C HIS A 8 -37.85 24.80 -31.23
N LEU A 9 -36.81 24.64 -30.43
CA LEU A 9 -36.94 24.17 -29.05
C LEU A 9 -36.55 25.32 -28.11
N GLN A 10 -37.52 25.67 -27.27
CA GLN A 10 -37.46 26.70 -26.24
C GLN A 10 -36.43 26.34 -25.16
N VAL A 11 -35.62 27.33 -24.79
CA VAL A 11 -34.84 27.34 -23.55
C VAL A 11 -35.66 28.12 -22.52
N PRO A 12 -36.01 27.55 -21.35
CA PRO A 12 -36.55 28.33 -20.24
C PRO A 12 -35.40 28.85 -19.37
N GLN A 13 -35.31 30.18 -19.26
CA GLN A 13 -34.68 30.86 -18.13
C GLN A 13 -35.69 30.97 -16.98
N LEU A 14 -35.31 30.62 -15.75
CA LEU A 14 -35.62 31.38 -14.52
C LEU A 14 -34.86 30.77 -13.33
N VAL A 15 -33.79 31.42 -12.83
CA VAL A 15 -33.67 32.35 -11.66
C VAL A 15 -33.45 31.63 -10.32
N ASP A 16 -32.29 31.97 -9.73
CA ASP A 16 -31.89 32.09 -8.31
C ASP A 16 -32.69 31.40 -7.21
N GLU A 17 -32.00 30.58 -6.41
CA GLU A 17 -31.72 30.83 -4.99
C GLU A 17 -31.12 29.56 -4.36
N LEU A 18 -29.97 29.68 -3.68
CA LEU A 18 -29.66 29.10 -2.35
C LEU A 18 -28.15 29.09 -2.10
N ILE A 19 -27.71 30.14 -1.41
CA ILE A 19 -26.41 30.27 -0.75
C ILE A 19 -26.49 29.53 0.60
N PRO A 20 -25.55 28.64 0.95
CA PRO A 20 -25.35 28.24 2.34
C PRO A 20 -24.23 29.06 3.00
N CYS A 21 -24.60 29.69 4.10
CA CYS A 21 -23.78 30.52 4.99
C CYS A 21 -22.43 29.90 5.42
N ARG A 22 -21.37 30.72 5.34
CA ARG A 22 -20.11 30.52 6.07
C ARG A 22 -20.32 30.67 7.59
N PRO A 23 -19.80 29.78 8.44
CA PRO A 23 -19.72 30.06 9.86
C PRO A 23 -18.55 31.01 10.18
N ARG A 24 -18.87 32.09 10.91
CA ARG A 24 -17.93 33.09 11.44
C ARG A 24 -16.97 32.47 12.46
N ARG A 25 -15.67 32.77 12.31
CA ARG A 25 -14.63 32.59 13.32
C ARG A 25 -15.02 33.31 14.62
N LYS A 26 -15.08 32.56 15.74
CA LYS A 26 -14.99 33.13 17.09
C LYS A 26 -13.58 32.90 17.64
N ARG A 27 -12.86 34.00 17.91
CA ARG A 27 -11.72 34.03 18.83
C ARG A 27 -12.24 33.74 20.23
N VAL A 28 -11.59 32.81 20.95
CA VAL A 28 -11.68 32.73 22.41
C VAL A 28 -10.26 32.76 22.97
N HIS A 29 -10.11 33.53 24.03
CA HIS A 29 -8.87 33.93 24.68
C HIS A 29 -8.12 32.77 25.36
N ARG A 30 -6.79 32.95 25.41
CA ARG A 30 -5.85 32.29 26.33
C ARG A 30 -6.35 32.35 27.79
N SER A 31 -6.27 31.23 28.48
CA SER A 31 -6.00 31.21 29.93
C SER A 31 -5.04 30.07 30.26
N SER A 32 -4.14 30.38 31.19
CA SER A 32 -2.87 29.76 31.51
C SER A 32 -2.92 28.73 32.62
N LEU A 33 -1.90 27.85 32.62
CA LEU A 33 -1.21 27.22 33.75
C LEU A 33 -2.02 26.29 34.66
N TRP A 34 -1.57 25.04 34.81
CA TRP A 34 -1.06 24.48 36.08
C TRP A 34 -0.20 23.23 35.79
N HIS A 35 1.01 23.23 36.34
CA HIS A 35 1.94 22.11 36.39
C HIS A 35 1.42 21.01 37.33
N VAL A 36 1.49 19.74 36.91
CA VAL A 36 1.59 18.60 37.84
C VAL A 36 2.52 17.55 37.22
N THR A 37 3.68 17.36 37.86
CA THR A 37 4.63 16.25 37.65
C THR A 37 4.10 14.97 38.29
N PRO A 38 4.25 13.79 37.67
CA PRO A 38 4.08 12.52 38.38
C PRO A 38 5.42 12.01 38.92
N THR A 39 5.41 11.79 40.23
CA THR A 39 6.43 11.13 41.04
C THR A 39 6.49 9.62 40.76
N ARG A 40 7.70 9.07 40.77
CA ARG A 40 7.97 7.61 40.81
C ARG A 40 7.57 7.02 42.18
N PRO A 41 7.01 5.81 42.22
CA PRO A 41 7.23 4.85 43.31
C PRO A 41 8.21 3.76 42.81
N GLY A 42 9.21 3.30 43.56
CA GLY A 42 9.27 3.12 45.00
C GLY A 42 9.35 1.63 45.26
N CYS A 43 10.57 1.09 45.27
CA CYS A 43 10.87 -0.29 45.66
C CYS A 43 10.41 -0.56 47.10
N THR A 44 9.69 -1.65 47.31
CA THR A 44 9.62 -2.33 48.61
C THR A 44 9.75 -3.83 48.40
N ALA A 45 10.81 -4.38 49.00
CA ALA A 45 10.95 -5.80 49.28
C ALA A 45 9.93 -6.22 50.34
N TRP A 46 9.58 -7.52 50.39
CA TRP A 46 9.47 -8.38 51.58
C TRP A 46 8.85 -9.74 51.21
N GLY A 47 9.32 -10.81 51.87
CA GLY A 47 8.46 -11.95 52.18
C GLY A 47 8.88 -13.33 51.66
N LYS A 48 9.51 -14.12 52.55
CA LYS A 48 9.90 -15.54 52.41
C LYS A 48 8.73 -16.53 52.56
N ARG A 49 9.05 -17.81 52.24
CA ARG A 49 8.42 -19.13 52.59
C ARG A 49 7.49 -19.65 51.48
N SER A 50 7.42 -20.91 51.09
CA SER A 50 7.87 -22.26 51.55
C SER A 50 7.64 -23.20 50.35
N GLY A 51 8.44 -24.20 49.98
CA GLY A 51 8.79 -25.41 50.72
C GLY A 51 7.69 -26.48 50.64
N THR A 52 7.78 -27.44 49.70
CA THR A 52 7.22 -28.83 49.67
C THR A 52 7.42 -29.39 48.24
N SER A 53 8.33 -30.33 47.91
CA SER A 53 8.48 -31.76 48.23
C SER A 53 7.40 -32.70 47.65
N GLY A 54 7.82 -33.64 46.79
CA GLY A 54 7.05 -34.83 46.40
C GLY A 54 7.18 -35.15 44.90
N ARG A 55 8.18 -35.91 44.44
CA ARG A 55 8.34 -37.39 44.47
C ARG A 55 8.08 -37.98 43.07
N VAL A 56 9.19 -38.43 42.52
CA VAL A 56 9.44 -39.43 41.48
C VAL A 56 8.36 -40.51 41.36
N ASP A 57 7.98 -40.85 40.13
CA ASP A 57 7.76 -42.26 39.75
C ASP A 57 8.23 -42.52 38.31
N ARG A 58 9.13 -43.50 38.21
CA ARG A 58 9.58 -44.14 36.96
C ARG A 58 8.66 -45.33 36.69
N ALA A 59 8.18 -45.47 35.47
CA ALA A 59 7.79 -46.76 34.92
C ALA A 59 8.45 -46.93 33.54
N ARG A 60 9.30 -47.97 33.44
CA ARG A 60 9.88 -48.50 32.21
C ARG A 60 8.86 -49.42 31.54
N ALA A 61 8.80 -49.40 30.20
CA ALA A 61 8.51 -50.57 29.38
C ALA A 61 9.15 -50.41 27.99
N SER A 62 9.56 -51.53 27.41
CA SER A 62 10.65 -51.66 26.43
C SER A 62 10.25 -51.52 24.96
N ALA A 63 11.23 -51.04 24.18
CA ALA A 63 11.71 -51.48 22.87
C ALA A 63 10.74 -51.94 21.77
N VAL A 64 10.82 -51.29 20.60
CA VAL A 64 11.14 -51.96 19.31
C VAL A 64 11.89 -50.95 18.41
N VAL A 65 13.00 -51.41 17.86
CA VAL A 65 13.88 -50.76 16.88
C VAL A 65 13.20 -50.71 15.52
N GLY A 66 13.21 -49.54 14.88
CA GLY A 66 12.71 -49.33 13.52
C GLY A 66 13.45 -48.17 12.87
N ASP A 67 14.66 -48.46 12.44
CA ASP A 67 15.61 -47.53 11.83
C ASP A 67 15.11 -47.10 10.43
N ARG A 68 14.63 -45.85 10.32
CA ARG A 68 14.50 -45.14 9.03
C ARG A 68 15.07 -43.75 9.19
N ALA A 69 16.35 -43.64 8.81
CA ALA A 69 17.05 -42.39 8.60
C ALA A 69 16.21 -41.45 7.72
N ARG A 70 15.60 -40.44 8.34
CA ARG A 70 15.14 -39.23 7.65
C ARG A 70 16.38 -38.47 7.21
N ARG A 71 16.78 -38.64 5.95
CA ARG A 71 17.63 -37.68 5.26
C ARG A 71 16.83 -36.39 5.12
N THR A 72 17.05 -35.46 6.03
CA THR A 72 16.80 -34.04 5.78
C THR A 72 17.71 -33.61 4.64
N PRO A 73 17.20 -33.10 3.50
CA PRO A 73 18.07 -32.36 2.61
C PRO A 73 18.43 -31.06 3.34
N ALA A 74 19.72 -30.88 3.58
CA ALA A 74 20.25 -29.62 4.05
C ALA A 74 19.90 -28.53 3.03
N CYS A 75 19.08 -27.55 3.44
CA CYS A 75 18.93 -26.31 2.69
C CYS A 75 20.30 -25.63 2.59
N PRO A 76 20.79 -25.31 1.38
CA PRO A 76 21.95 -24.43 1.27
C PRO A 76 21.52 -23.03 1.71
N ALA A 77 22.13 -22.55 2.79
CA ALA A 77 22.12 -21.14 3.16
C ALA A 77 22.71 -20.32 2.00
N GLY A 78 21.96 -19.36 1.47
CA GLY A 78 22.50 -18.40 0.51
C GLY A 78 21.57 -17.99 -0.63
N TRP A 79 20.33 -17.59 -0.34
CA TRP A 79 19.48 -16.89 -1.32
C TRP A 79 18.70 -15.80 -0.59
N ASN A 80 19.39 -14.69 -0.33
CA ASN A 80 18.72 -13.45 0.06
C ASN A 80 19.40 -12.25 -0.60
N THR A 81 19.45 -12.29 -1.93
CA THR A 81 19.56 -11.09 -2.75
C THR A 81 18.20 -10.90 -3.39
N ARG A 82 17.38 -10.03 -2.76
CA ARG A 82 16.10 -9.56 -3.29
C ARG A 82 16.33 -9.10 -4.74
N ALA A 83 15.73 -9.79 -5.70
CA ALA A 83 15.66 -9.29 -7.06
C ALA A 83 14.58 -8.20 -7.11
N VAL A 84 14.92 -7.01 -6.62
CA VAL A 84 14.21 -5.78 -7.00
C VAL A 84 14.24 -5.75 -8.54
N PRO A 85 13.13 -5.47 -9.24
CA PRO A 85 13.15 -5.27 -10.68
C PRO A 85 14.13 -4.13 -10.97
N THR A 86 15.30 -4.50 -11.49
CA THR A 86 16.41 -3.58 -11.61
C THR A 86 16.14 -2.61 -12.75
N PRO A 87 16.18 -1.29 -12.49
CA PRO A 87 15.81 -0.29 -13.49
C PRO A 87 16.79 -0.34 -14.66
N TRP A 88 16.28 -0.52 -15.88
CA TRP A 88 17.09 -0.37 -17.10
C TRP A 88 17.29 1.12 -17.36
N THR A 89 18.50 1.60 -17.14
CA THR A 89 18.85 3.02 -17.21
C THR A 89 19.46 3.41 -18.56
N ARG A 90 19.61 4.72 -18.79
CA ARG A 90 20.32 5.26 -19.95
C ARG A 90 21.73 4.71 -20.13
N ILE A 91 22.44 4.42 -19.03
CA ILE A 91 23.76 3.78 -19.05
C ILE A 91 23.70 2.39 -19.70
N HIS A 92 22.73 1.58 -19.30
CA HIS A 92 22.55 0.26 -19.91
C HIS A 92 22.25 0.37 -21.40
N ALA A 93 21.40 1.33 -21.79
CA ALA A 93 21.07 1.57 -23.19
C ALA A 93 22.30 2.01 -24.01
N ALA A 94 23.09 2.97 -23.48
CA ALA A 94 24.27 3.50 -24.16
C ALA A 94 25.39 2.46 -24.32
N LEU A 95 25.56 1.58 -23.32
CA LEU A 95 26.56 0.52 -23.35
C LEU A 95 26.08 -0.78 -24.03
N ALA A 96 24.83 -0.81 -24.51
CA ALA A 96 24.16 -2.04 -24.96
C ALA A 96 24.25 -3.19 -23.94
N ALA A 97 24.28 -2.84 -22.65
CA ALA A 97 24.39 -3.80 -21.55
C ALA A 97 23.05 -4.50 -21.31
N ALA A 98 23.12 -5.74 -20.82
CA ALA A 98 21.94 -6.48 -20.39
C ALA A 98 21.20 -5.74 -19.27
N ARG A 99 19.88 -5.95 -19.18
CA ARG A 99 19.10 -5.44 -18.05
C ARG A 99 19.61 -6.06 -16.75
N GLY A 100 19.93 -5.24 -15.77
CA GLY A 100 20.46 -5.67 -14.49
C GLY A 100 20.59 -4.49 -13.52
N PRO A 101 21.03 -4.75 -12.27
CA PRO A 101 21.30 -3.68 -11.32
C PRO A 101 22.38 -2.77 -11.85
N LEU A 102 22.24 -1.46 -11.63
CA LEU A 102 23.36 -0.56 -11.86
C LEU A 102 24.46 -0.88 -10.86
N THR A 103 25.67 -1.12 -11.37
CA THR A 103 26.86 -1.38 -10.56
C THR A 103 27.91 -0.31 -10.81
N TYR A 104 28.89 -0.21 -9.91
CA TYR A 104 30.01 0.73 -10.10
C TYR A 104 30.76 0.44 -11.41
N GLU A 105 30.93 -0.83 -11.77
CA GLU A 105 31.61 -1.24 -13.01
C GLU A 105 30.86 -0.76 -14.27
N LEU A 106 29.54 -0.74 -14.25
CA LEU A 106 28.75 -0.18 -15.37
C LEU A 106 28.92 1.33 -15.46
N VAL A 107 29.00 2.03 -14.32
CA VAL A 107 29.30 3.47 -14.31
C VAL A 107 30.72 3.71 -14.84
N ASP A 108 31.70 2.91 -14.44
CA ASP A 108 33.08 2.99 -14.93
C ASP A 108 33.20 2.76 -16.44
N GLN A 109 32.44 1.80 -16.98
CA GLN A 109 32.32 1.60 -18.42
C GLN A 109 31.68 2.81 -19.12
N ALA A 110 30.66 3.43 -18.52
CA ALA A 110 30.01 4.62 -19.07
C ALA A 110 30.97 5.83 -19.10
N VAL A 111 31.76 6.00 -18.03
CA VAL A 111 32.83 7.00 -17.95
C VAL A 111 33.88 6.73 -19.02
N THR A 112 34.35 5.49 -19.16
CA THR A 112 35.35 5.10 -20.18
C THR A 112 34.82 5.33 -21.61
N ALA A 113 33.55 5.01 -21.84
CA ALA A 113 32.89 5.19 -23.14
C ALA A 113 32.44 6.64 -23.41
N GLN A 114 32.62 7.55 -22.43
CA GLN A 114 32.23 8.96 -22.52
C GLN A 114 30.74 9.11 -22.90
N VAL A 115 29.88 8.35 -22.24
CA VAL A 115 28.42 8.38 -22.48
C VAL A 115 27.89 9.78 -22.18
N PRO A 116 27.35 10.51 -23.16
CA PRO A 116 26.92 11.88 -22.95
C PRO A 116 25.66 11.97 -22.08
N GLU A 117 25.47 13.11 -21.42
CA GLU A 117 24.23 13.44 -20.74
C GLU A 117 23.03 13.40 -21.70
N ALA A 118 21.86 13.16 -21.10
CA ALA A 118 20.61 13.06 -21.82
C ALA A 118 19.48 13.73 -21.02
N ASP A 119 18.26 13.61 -21.53
CA ASP A 119 17.06 14.01 -20.80
C ASP A 119 16.82 13.15 -19.54
N ASP A 120 17.27 11.89 -19.55
CA ASP A 120 17.10 10.90 -18.50
C ASP A 120 18.42 10.52 -17.76
N LEU A 121 19.53 11.24 -18.00
CA LEU A 121 20.84 11.02 -17.37
C LEU A 121 21.59 12.32 -17.12
N ASP A 122 22.07 12.50 -15.89
CA ASP A 122 22.82 13.69 -15.46
C ASP A 122 24.00 13.33 -14.54
N TYR A 123 25.13 14.00 -14.70
CA TYR A 123 26.34 13.78 -13.92
C TYR A 123 26.65 14.96 -12.98
N LYS A 124 26.94 14.66 -11.71
CA LYS A 124 27.34 15.66 -10.70
C LYS A 124 28.65 15.24 -10.05
N ALA A 125 29.64 16.13 -10.04
CA ALA A 125 30.95 15.84 -9.44
C ALA A 125 30.87 15.57 -7.92
N ALA A 126 30.09 16.36 -7.18
CA ALA A 126 29.94 16.22 -5.74
C ALA A 126 28.58 16.73 -5.27
N GLN A 127 28.07 16.14 -4.18
CA GLN A 127 26.89 16.66 -3.50
C GLN A 127 27.33 17.77 -2.55
N ARG A 128 27.28 19.01 -3.03
CA ARG A 128 27.61 20.17 -2.20
C ARG A 128 26.47 20.53 -1.25
N THR A 129 26.82 21.09 -0.10
CA THR A 129 25.89 21.40 1.00
C THR A 129 25.50 22.88 1.08
N ASP A 130 26.00 23.72 0.18
CA ASP A 130 25.61 25.12 0.10
C ASP A 130 24.23 25.31 -0.54
N GLU A 131 23.60 26.44 -0.23
CA GLU A 131 22.23 26.75 -0.65
C GLU A 131 22.02 26.75 -2.19
N PRO A 132 22.93 27.31 -3.01
CA PRO A 132 22.85 27.18 -4.46
C PRO A 132 22.84 25.72 -4.95
N ALA A 133 23.71 24.87 -4.40
CA ALA A 133 23.79 23.47 -4.79
C ALA A 133 22.51 22.69 -4.41
N LYS A 134 21.92 22.97 -3.24
CA LYS A 134 20.63 22.39 -2.86
C LYS A 134 19.51 22.82 -3.80
N ALA A 135 19.52 24.08 -4.25
CA ALA A 135 18.53 24.59 -5.19
C ALA A 135 18.67 23.96 -6.58
N GLU A 136 19.90 23.78 -7.08
CA GLU A 136 20.14 23.08 -8.35
C GLU A 136 19.75 21.60 -8.26
N LEU A 137 20.09 20.88 -7.18
CA LEU A 137 19.63 19.50 -7.02
C LEU A 137 18.10 19.43 -7.01
N ALA A 138 17.41 20.29 -6.26
CA ALA A 138 15.95 20.32 -6.25
C ALA A 138 15.36 20.58 -7.65
N LYS A 139 15.96 21.48 -8.41
CA LYS A 139 15.58 21.80 -9.79
C LYS A 139 15.78 20.59 -10.71
N ASP A 140 16.87 19.85 -10.59
CA ASP A 140 17.13 18.65 -11.40
C ASP A 140 16.16 17.52 -11.06
N LEU A 141 15.91 17.27 -9.76
CA LEU A 141 14.91 16.29 -9.31
C LEU A 141 13.52 16.62 -9.88
N ALA A 142 13.09 17.88 -9.75
CA ALA A 142 11.81 18.34 -10.29
C ALA A 142 11.77 18.25 -11.82
N ALA A 143 12.88 18.55 -12.51
CA ALA A 143 12.96 18.53 -13.98
C ALA A 143 12.80 17.11 -14.55
N MET A 144 13.42 16.11 -13.91
CA MET A 144 13.28 14.70 -14.28
C MET A 144 11.87 14.19 -13.96
N ALA A 145 11.33 14.50 -12.78
CA ALA A 145 10.00 14.10 -12.36
C ALA A 145 8.88 14.68 -13.26
N ASN A 146 9.07 15.89 -13.78
CA ASN A 146 8.17 16.54 -14.74
C ASN A 146 8.31 16.04 -16.18
N ALA A 147 9.33 15.24 -16.45
CA ALA A 147 9.59 14.62 -17.74
C ALA A 147 9.30 13.10 -17.64
N GLY A 148 10.20 12.27 -18.17
CA GLY A 148 10.08 10.81 -18.18
C GLY A 148 10.72 10.11 -16.98
N GLY A 149 11.17 10.84 -15.96
CA GLY A 149 12.10 10.34 -14.96
C GLY A 149 13.54 10.30 -15.48
N GLY A 150 14.45 9.73 -14.70
CA GLY A 150 15.86 9.64 -15.04
C GLY A 150 16.76 9.17 -13.92
N LEU A 151 18.06 9.25 -14.16
CA LEU A 151 19.14 8.89 -13.25
C LEU A 151 20.09 10.08 -13.06
N LEU A 152 20.32 10.48 -11.81
CA LEU A 152 21.43 11.36 -11.44
C LEU A 152 22.56 10.54 -10.82
N LEU A 153 23.79 10.77 -11.28
CA LEU A 153 24.99 10.17 -10.71
C LEU A 153 25.86 11.23 -10.04
N VAL A 154 25.97 11.16 -8.71
CA VAL A 154 26.86 12.01 -7.93
C VAL A 154 28.18 11.28 -7.66
N GLY A 155 29.31 11.92 -7.91
CA GLY A 155 30.64 11.30 -7.90
C GLY A 155 31.21 11.11 -9.31
N VAL A 156 30.53 11.63 -10.33
CA VAL A 156 31.02 11.66 -11.72
C VAL A 156 31.03 13.11 -12.18
N ALA A 157 32.19 13.60 -12.56
CA ALA A 157 32.38 14.95 -13.05
C ALA A 157 32.33 14.99 -14.58
N GLU A 158 31.66 16.00 -15.11
CA GLU A 158 31.81 16.43 -16.50
C GLU A 158 32.73 17.65 -16.53
N ALA A 159 33.79 17.59 -17.32
CA ALA A 159 34.77 18.67 -17.48
C ALA A 159 34.97 19.00 -18.96
N GLY A 160 34.98 20.29 -19.30
CA GLY A 160 35.18 20.78 -20.66
C GLY A 160 34.00 21.58 -21.21
N THR A 161 34.04 21.94 -22.49
CA THR A 161 32.93 22.62 -23.18
C THR A 161 32.81 22.09 -24.62
N GLY A 162 31.57 21.91 -25.10
CA GLY A 162 31.31 21.49 -26.48
C GLY A 162 31.90 20.13 -26.83
N ALA A 163 32.76 20.05 -27.85
CA ALA A 163 33.34 18.79 -28.34
C ALA A 163 34.45 18.20 -27.46
N ALA A 164 34.87 18.89 -26.39
CA ALA A 164 35.94 18.48 -25.47
C ALA A 164 35.41 18.06 -24.08
N LEU A 165 34.12 17.71 -23.99
CA LEU A 165 33.54 17.22 -22.75
C LEU A 165 34.16 15.86 -22.39
N THR A 166 34.71 15.79 -21.19
CA THR A 166 35.33 14.59 -20.62
C THR A 166 34.63 14.24 -19.33
N ILE A 167 34.19 13.00 -19.22
CA ILE A 167 33.54 12.44 -18.04
C ILE A 167 34.61 11.69 -17.25
N SER A 168 34.68 11.93 -15.94
CA SER A 168 35.66 11.29 -15.05
C SER A 168 35.08 11.04 -13.67
N HIS A 169 35.56 10.00 -12.98
CA HIS A 169 35.21 9.79 -11.57
C HIS A 169 35.74 10.94 -10.71
N ALA A 170 34.85 11.50 -9.91
CA ALA A 170 35.20 12.38 -8.81
C ALA A 170 35.25 11.62 -7.47
N ASP A 171 34.49 10.51 -7.37
CA ASP A 171 34.30 9.67 -6.18
C ASP A 171 33.91 10.46 -4.92
N VAL A 172 32.71 10.25 -4.41
CA VAL A 172 32.24 10.87 -3.16
C VAL A 172 32.29 9.89 -2.00
N GLU A 173 32.50 10.40 -0.79
CA GLU A 173 32.37 9.62 0.44
C GLU A 173 30.91 9.17 0.63
N LEU A 174 30.67 7.86 0.63
CA LEU A 174 29.33 7.27 0.63
C LEU A 174 28.78 7.14 2.05
N THR A 175 28.22 8.25 2.56
CA THR A 175 27.66 8.31 3.92
C THR A 175 26.13 8.14 3.94
N PRO A 176 25.54 7.63 5.05
CA PRO A 176 24.08 7.68 5.28
C PRO A 176 23.46 9.07 5.13
N GLN A 177 24.24 10.11 5.46
CA GLN A 177 23.81 11.50 5.47
C GLN A 177 23.55 12.04 4.05
N LEU A 178 24.23 11.55 3.02
CA LEU A 178 23.97 11.96 1.64
C LEU A 178 22.57 11.59 1.17
N GLU A 179 22.14 10.36 1.44
CA GLU A 179 20.77 9.90 1.13
C GLU A 179 19.73 10.75 1.87
N GLN A 180 19.93 10.96 3.17
CA GLN A 180 19.05 11.82 3.98
C GLN A 180 18.98 13.26 3.43
N GLN A 181 20.09 13.80 2.92
CA GLN A 181 20.11 15.13 2.30
C GLN A 181 19.27 15.20 1.03
N VAL A 182 19.34 14.18 0.16
CA VAL A 182 18.53 14.12 -1.06
C VAL A 182 17.05 14.15 -0.71
N HIS A 183 16.61 13.31 0.24
CA HIS A 183 15.22 13.29 0.69
C HIS A 183 14.80 14.60 1.37
N ALA A 184 15.67 15.21 2.19
CA ALA A 184 15.39 16.49 2.84
C ALA A 184 15.25 17.63 1.82
N ILE A 185 16.10 17.66 0.79
CA ILE A 185 16.03 18.66 -0.29
C ILE A 185 14.72 18.52 -1.07
N ASN A 186 14.35 17.29 -1.44
CA ASN A 186 13.08 17.00 -2.10
C ASN A 186 11.89 17.48 -1.26
N ALA A 187 11.85 17.11 0.02
CA ALA A 187 10.74 17.46 0.92
C ALA A 187 10.58 18.97 1.15
N VAL A 188 11.68 19.73 1.17
CA VAL A 188 11.65 21.17 1.49
C VAL A 188 11.47 22.04 0.24
N ARG A 189 12.06 21.65 -0.89
CA ARG A 189 12.23 22.54 -2.06
C ARG A 189 11.38 22.18 -3.27
N VAL A 190 10.90 20.95 -3.35
CA VAL A 190 10.10 20.46 -4.47
C VAL A 190 8.64 20.38 -4.04
N GLN A 191 7.75 20.98 -4.83
CA GLN A 191 6.33 21.08 -4.49
C GLN A 191 5.44 20.73 -5.70
N PRO A 192 4.59 19.69 -5.64
CA PRO A 192 4.47 18.71 -4.54
C PRO A 192 5.76 17.89 -4.34
N ILE A 193 5.89 17.21 -3.20
CA ILE A 193 7.03 16.31 -2.94
C ILE A 193 7.02 15.14 -3.96
N ILE A 194 8.19 14.64 -4.35
CA ILE A 194 8.31 13.42 -5.16
C ILE A 194 8.40 12.21 -4.21
N GLU A 195 7.41 11.32 -4.20
CA GLU A 195 7.33 10.27 -3.18
C GLU A 195 8.29 9.08 -3.39
N SER A 196 8.68 8.77 -4.63
CA SER A 196 9.36 7.50 -4.95
C SER A 196 10.79 7.68 -5.50
N ILE A 197 11.56 8.59 -4.90
CA ILE A 197 13.00 8.72 -5.20
C ILE A 197 13.75 7.55 -4.54
N GLU A 198 14.54 6.80 -5.31
CA GLU A 198 15.41 5.75 -4.79
C GLU A 198 16.88 6.21 -4.86
N VAL A 199 17.62 5.97 -3.78
CA VAL A 199 19.05 6.33 -3.69
C VAL A 199 19.87 5.07 -3.45
N GLN A 200 20.80 4.78 -4.36
CA GLN A 200 21.68 3.62 -4.30
C GLN A 200 23.14 4.08 -4.17
N ARG A 201 23.86 3.51 -3.20
CA ARG A 201 25.32 3.71 -3.05
C ARG A 201 26.05 2.67 -3.89
N LEU A 202 26.89 3.12 -4.82
CA LEU A 202 27.75 2.28 -5.65
C LEU A 202 29.19 2.46 -5.18
N GLU A 203 29.66 1.54 -4.35
CA GLU A 203 31.03 1.59 -3.82
C GLU A 203 32.06 1.31 -4.91
N ASN A 204 33.15 2.09 -4.90
CA ASN A 204 34.31 1.84 -5.73
C ASN A 204 35.11 0.66 -5.14
N PRO A 205 35.29 -0.46 -5.86
CA PRO A 205 36.07 -1.61 -5.38
C PRO A 205 37.53 -1.27 -5.03
N SER A 206 38.08 -0.20 -5.62
CA SER A 206 39.46 0.26 -5.41
C SER A 206 39.60 1.27 -4.26
N ASN A 207 38.50 1.84 -3.76
CA ASN A 207 38.50 2.84 -2.69
C ASN A 207 37.26 2.67 -1.79
N LEU A 208 37.38 1.80 -0.79
CA LEU A 208 36.26 1.46 0.10
C LEU A 208 35.72 2.71 0.83
N GLY A 209 34.39 2.80 0.92
CA GLY A 209 33.69 3.96 1.49
C GLY A 209 33.57 5.16 0.55
N HIS A 210 34.18 5.11 -0.64
CA HIS A 210 33.99 6.10 -1.70
C HIS A 210 33.36 5.46 -2.93
N GLY A 211 32.74 6.28 -3.78
CA GLY A 211 32.23 5.84 -5.06
C GLY A 211 31.18 6.79 -5.61
N VAL A 212 30.10 6.24 -6.16
CA VAL A 212 29.05 7.00 -6.85
C VAL A 212 27.71 6.83 -6.15
N LEU A 213 27.00 7.92 -5.92
CA LEU A 213 25.62 7.91 -5.46
C LEU A 213 24.69 7.98 -6.66
N ALA A 214 23.94 6.92 -6.90
CA ALA A 214 22.91 6.85 -7.93
C ALA A 214 21.56 7.25 -7.36
N ILE A 215 20.94 8.29 -7.92
CA ILE A 215 19.62 8.78 -7.52
C ILE A 215 18.66 8.52 -8.69
N TYR A 216 17.71 7.62 -8.49
CA TYR A 216 16.66 7.32 -9.45
C TYR A 216 15.47 8.22 -9.19
N VAL A 217 15.08 8.98 -10.22
CA VAL A 217 13.92 9.86 -10.17
C VAL A 217 12.85 9.28 -11.11
N PRO A 218 11.70 8.83 -10.61
CA PRO A 218 10.64 8.34 -11.48
C PRO A 218 9.92 9.49 -12.21
N ALA A 219 9.28 9.18 -13.33
CA ALA A 219 8.26 10.06 -13.88
C ALA A 219 7.13 10.20 -12.86
N SER A 220 6.78 11.42 -12.46
CA SER A 220 5.84 11.59 -11.38
C SER A 220 4.39 11.71 -11.86
N PRO A 221 3.44 10.96 -11.27
CA PRO A 221 2.02 11.14 -11.57
C PRO A 221 1.51 12.53 -11.15
N ASP A 222 2.18 13.16 -10.18
CA ASP A 222 1.83 14.47 -9.62
C ASP A 222 2.44 15.68 -10.31
N ALA A 223 3.19 15.46 -11.41
CA ALA A 223 3.67 16.53 -12.26
C ALA A 223 2.50 17.48 -12.66
N PRO A 224 2.69 18.81 -12.62
CA PRO A 224 3.97 19.50 -12.51
C PRO A 224 4.45 19.72 -11.06
N HIS A 225 5.75 19.50 -10.84
CA HIS A 225 6.54 19.84 -9.67
C HIS A 225 7.21 21.19 -9.86
N PHE A 226 7.11 22.04 -8.84
CA PHE A 226 7.66 23.38 -8.81
C PHE A 226 8.82 23.47 -7.83
N VAL A 227 9.73 24.39 -8.13
CA VAL A 227 10.79 24.84 -7.23
C VAL A 227 10.76 26.35 -7.11
N LEU A 228 11.28 26.88 -6.00
CA LEU A 228 11.46 28.32 -5.83
C LEU A 228 12.76 28.75 -6.51
N ARG A 229 12.66 29.66 -7.47
CA ARG A 229 13.83 30.28 -8.13
C ARG A 229 14.51 31.29 -7.20
N GLN A 230 15.74 31.67 -7.56
CA GLN A 230 16.52 32.67 -6.82
C GLN A 230 15.82 34.04 -6.74
N ASP A 231 15.00 34.38 -7.74
CA ASP A 231 14.18 35.61 -7.78
C ASP A 231 12.88 35.50 -6.96
N GLY A 232 12.66 34.37 -6.27
CA GLY A 232 11.46 34.11 -5.46
C GLY A 232 10.25 33.68 -6.29
N ALA A 233 10.37 33.53 -7.61
CA ALA A 233 9.28 33.02 -8.44
C ALA A 233 9.16 31.50 -8.33
N LEU A 234 7.94 31.01 -8.21
CA LEU A 234 7.65 29.59 -8.31
C LEU A 234 7.68 29.18 -9.80
N ALA A 235 8.49 28.20 -10.17
CA ALA A 235 8.60 27.74 -11.55
C ALA A 235 8.73 26.22 -11.62
N ALA A 236 8.15 25.62 -12.65
CA ALA A 236 8.23 24.19 -12.92
C ALA A 236 9.33 23.93 -13.97
N PRO A 237 10.45 23.30 -13.60
CA PRO A 237 11.47 22.91 -14.56
C PRO A 237 11.06 21.62 -15.27
N ARG A 238 11.47 21.43 -16.52
CA ARG A 238 11.34 20.16 -17.26
C ARG A 238 12.61 19.92 -18.08
N ARG A 239 13.06 18.67 -18.14
CA ARG A 239 14.14 18.27 -19.06
C ARG A 239 13.71 18.42 -20.52
N ASN A 240 14.63 18.86 -21.37
CA ASN A 240 14.50 18.96 -22.82
C ASN A 240 15.85 18.64 -23.45
N GLY A 241 16.10 17.35 -23.70
CA GLY A 241 17.45 16.86 -23.98
C GLY A 241 18.37 17.11 -22.76
N PRO A 242 19.64 17.51 -22.96
CA PRO A 242 20.58 17.76 -21.86
C PRO A 242 20.30 19.06 -21.10
N HIS A 243 19.28 19.84 -21.49
CA HIS A 243 18.99 21.13 -20.88
C HIS A 243 17.70 21.11 -20.07
N THR A 244 17.69 21.90 -19.00
CA THR A 244 16.49 22.14 -18.19
C THR A 244 15.84 23.44 -18.62
N VAL A 245 14.58 23.38 -19.04
CA VAL A 245 13.76 24.54 -19.41
C VAL A 245 12.66 24.78 -18.39
N TRP A 246 12.24 26.03 -18.23
CA TRP A 246 11.06 26.37 -17.42
C TRP A 246 9.80 26.21 -18.26
N LEU A 247 8.81 25.49 -17.72
CA LEU A 247 7.50 25.36 -18.36
C LEU A 247 6.85 26.73 -18.49
N ARG A 248 6.29 26.99 -19.67
CA ARG A 248 5.45 28.17 -19.92
C ARG A 248 4.05 27.95 -19.37
N GLU A 249 3.28 29.02 -19.25
CA GLU A 249 1.91 29.00 -18.71
C GLU A 249 1.03 27.91 -19.36
N ARG A 250 0.96 27.84 -20.70
CA ARG A 250 0.21 26.77 -21.41
C ARG A 250 0.72 25.35 -21.14
N GLU A 251 2.03 25.19 -20.92
CA GLU A 251 2.59 23.88 -20.61
C GLU A 251 2.27 23.47 -19.16
N ILE A 252 2.21 24.44 -18.24
CA ILE A 252 1.73 24.24 -16.87
C ILE A 252 0.24 23.87 -16.87
N GLU A 253 -0.59 24.60 -17.63
CA GLU A 253 -2.02 24.28 -17.82
C GLU A 253 -2.18 22.83 -18.29
N ARG A 254 -1.45 22.45 -19.35
CA ARG A 254 -1.49 21.10 -19.90
C ARG A 254 -1.05 20.05 -18.88
N ALA A 255 0.04 20.30 -18.15
CA ALA A 255 0.55 19.37 -17.14
C ALA A 255 -0.47 19.13 -16.02
N TYR A 256 -1.17 20.18 -15.55
CA TYR A 256 -2.27 20.04 -14.60
C TYR A 256 -3.45 19.28 -15.18
N ALA A 257 -3.84 19.56 -16.43
CA ALA A 257 -4.91 18.81 -17.09
C ALA A 257 -4.57 17.32 -17.19
N ASP A 258 -3.33 16.98 -17.57
CA ASP A 258 -2.87 15.60 -17.63
C ASP A 258 -2.82 14.95 -16.24
N ARG A 259 -2.46 15.70 -15.18
CA ARG A 259 -2.50 15.22 -13.78
C ARG A 259 -3.91 14.86 -13.34
N PHE A 260 -4.88 15.74 -13.56
CA PHE A 260 -6.26 15.47 -13.18
C PHE A 260 -6.86 14.33 -14.01
N ALA A 261 -6.54 14.26 -15.31
CA ALA A 261 -6.94 13.14 -16.15
C ALA A 261 -6.36 11.81 -15.64
N ARG A 262 -5.08 11.77 -15.21
CA ARG A 262 -4.49 10.57 -14.59
C ARG A 262 -5.27 10.12 -13.35
N ARG A 263 -5.58 11.04 -12.43
CA ARG A 263 -6.34 10.74 -11.20
C ARG A 263 -7.76 10.25 -11.50
N LEU A 264 -8.47 10.92 -12.40
CA LEU A 264 -9.82 10.51 -12.82
C LEU A 264 -9.79 9.12 -13.48
N ASN A 265 -8.78 8.84 -14.30
CA ASN A 265 -8.63 7.52 -14.93
C ASN A 265 -8.29 6.44 -13.89
N GLU A 266 -7.51 6.75 -12.85
CA GLU A 266 -7.22 5.85 -11.74
C GLU A 266 -8.48 5.51 -10.93
N GLU A 267 -9.28 6.52 -10.57
CA GLU A 267 -10.57 6.35 -9.90
C GLU A 267 -11.57 5.56 -10.76
N ALA A 268 -11.68 5.90 -12.05
CA ALA A 268 -12.52 5.17 -13.00
C ALA A 268 -12.08 3.71 -13.15
N ARG A 269 -10.77 3.45 -13.12
CA ARG A 269 -10.21 2.10 -13.15
C ARG A 269 -10.56 1.32 -11.89
N LEU A 270 -10.39 1.91 -10.70
CA LEU A 270 -10.81 1.31 -9.42
C LEU A 270 -12.29 0.93 -9.46
N GLN A 271 -13.14 1.87 -9.88
CA GLN A 271 -14.58 1.67 -10.01
C GLN A 271 -14.91 0.56 -11.01
N GLN A 272 -14.28 0.54 -12.18
CA GLN A 272 -14.52 -0.47 -13.20
C GLN A 272 -14.14 -1.87 -12.71
N VAL A 273 -12.96 -2.04 -12.09
CA VAL A 273 -12.52 -3.33 -11.54
C VAL A 273 -13.52 -3.83 -10.48
N ARG A 274 -14.00 -2.93 -9.61
CA ARG A 274 -15.00 -3.25 -8.59
C ARG A 274 -16.33 -3.71 -9.22
N LEU A 275 -16.87 -2.93 -10.16
CA LEU A 275 -18.14 -3.24 -10.83
C LEU A 275 -18.05 -4.55 -11.62
N ASP A 276 -16.93 -4.81 -12.29
CA ASP A 276 -16.71 -6.06 -13.01
C ASP A 276 -16.75 -7.26 -12.07
N VAL A 277 -16.21 -7.13 -10.85
CA VAL A 277 -16.23 -8.21 -9.85
C VAL A 277 -17.60 -8.35 -9.20
N ASP A 278 -18.24 -7.27 -8.79
CA ASP A 278 -19.62 -7.27 -8.28
C ASP A 278 -20.59 -7.97 -9.25
N ALA A 279 -20.48 -7.69 -10.56
CA ALA A 279 -21.26 -8.36 -11.59
C ALA A 279 -21.06 -9.90 -11.60
N ARG A 280 -19.87 -10.38 -11.23
CA ARG A 280 -19.48 -11.80 -11.19
C ARG A 280 -19.73 -12.49 -9.85
N LEU A 281 -19.92 -11.75 -8.76
CA LEU A 281 -20.26 -12.30 -7.46
C LEU A 281 -21.74 -12.65 -7.44
N HIS A 282 -22.05 -13.89 -7.12
CA HIS A 282 -23.40 -14.40 -6.93
C HIS A 282 -23.36 -15.27 -5.70
N GLY A 283 -24.52 -15.49 -5.06
CA GLY A 283 -24.53 -16.26 -3.83
C GLY A 283 -25.83 -16.14 -3.06
N THR A 284 -25.96 -16.97 -2.04
CA THR A 284 -27.03 -16.88 -1.06
C THR A 284 -26.72 -15.89 0.06
N ASP A 285 -25.50 -15.34 0.06
CA ASP A 285 -24.95 -14.55 1.14
C ASP A 285 -24.60 -13.13 0.67
N PRO A 286 -24.70 -12.11 1.53
CA PRO A 286 -24.09 -10.82 1.25
C PRO A 286 -22.57 -10.97 1.18
N TRP A 287 -21.88 -10.02 0.54
CA TRP A 287 -20.43 -10.09 0.34
C TRP A 287 -19.74 -8.87 0.93
N PHE A 288 -18.51 -9.05 1.40
CA PHE A 288 -17.57 -7.95 1.46
C PHE A 288 -16.78 -7.95 0.15
N LEU A 289 -16.60 -6.78 -0.45
CA LEU A 289 -15.78 -6.58 -1.64
C LEU A 289 -14.78 -5.47 -1.39
N GLY A 290 -13.50 -5.78 -1.56
CA GLY A 290 -12.38 -4.88 -1.48
C GLY A 290 -11.54 -4.88 -2.74
N VAL A 291 -11.05 -3.71 -3.13
CA VAL A 291 -10.12 -3.51 -4.25
C VAL A 291 -8.97 -2.65 -3.75
N ALA A 292 -7.74 -3.05 -4.03
CA ALA A 292 -6.54 -2.30 -3.70
C ALA A 292 -5.68 -2.14 -4.96
N ILE A 293 -5.33 -0.91 -5.34
CA ILE A 293 -4.54 -0.63 -6.53
C ILE A 293 -3.34 0.25 -6.14
N PRO A 294 -2.09 -0.17 -6.44
CA PRO A 294 -0.93 0.68 -6.23
C PRO A 294 -1.01 1.93 -7.09
N ARG A 295 -0.70 3.09 -6.51
CA ARG A 295 -0.64 4.37 -7.24
C ARG A 295 0.48 4.37 -8.30
N ASN A 296 1.52 3.58 -8.03
CA ASN A 296 2.61 3.30 -8.94
C ASN A 296 2.55 1.82 -9.39
N PRO A 297 1.70 1.47 -10.38
CA PRO A 297 1.52 0.08 -10.78
C PRO A 297 2.79 -0.52 -11.38
N ARG A 298 2.96 -1.82 -11.18
CA ARG A 298 4.12 -2.55 -11.72
C ARG A 298 4.08 -2.53 -13.26
N PRO A 299 5.19 -2.15 -13.93
CA PRO A 299 5.25 -2.12 -15.39
C PRO A 299 4.91 -3.46 -16.02
N THR A 300 4.06 -3.43 -17.05
CA THR A 300 3.58 -4.64 -17.74
C THR A 300 4.67 -5.39 -18.52
N LEU A 301 5.81 -4.75 -18.75
CA LEU A 301 6.99 -5.33 -19.42
C LEU A 301 7.79 -6.28 -18.53
N LEU A 302 7.56 -6.25 -17.20
CA LEU A 302 8.22 -7.17 -16.28
C LEU A 302 7.65 -8.59 -16.40
N PRO A 303 8.44 -9.63 -16.07
CA PRO A 303 7.98 -11.01 -16.10
C PRO A 303 6.69 -11.20 -15.31
N SER A 304 5.76 -11.96 -15.89
CA SER A 304 4.52 -12.31 -15.21
C SER A 304 4.82 -13.10 -13.94
N PRO A 305 4.13 -12.82 -12.82
CA PRO A 305 4.34 -13.56 -11.58
C PRO A 305 4.04 -15.06 -11.76
N THR A 306 4.76 -15.90 -11.04
CA THR A 306 4.59 -17.36 -11.05
C THR A 306 3.49 -17.82 -10.09
N ALA A 307 2.99 -19.05 -10.27
CA ALA A 307 2.04 -19.64 -9.33
C ALA A 307 2.64 -19.80 -7.92
N GLU A 308 3.94 -20.12 -7.84
CA GLU A 308 4.68 -20.24 -6.59
C GLU A 308 4.71 -18.91 -5.83
N GLN A 309 5.05 -17.81 -6.52
CA GLN A 309 5.01 -16.46 -5.94
C GLN A 309 3.61 -16.09 -5.41
N VAL A 310 2.55 -16.52 -6.10
CA VAL A 310 1.17 -16.31 -5.65
C VAL A 310 0.87 -17.09 -4.37
N ILE A 311 1.28 -18.36 -4.30
CA ILE A 311 1.08 -19.20 -3.12
C ILE A 311 1.83 -18.60 -1.93
N GLU A 312 3.10 -18.23 -2.11
CA GLU A 312 3.91 -17.57 -1.09
C GLU A 312 3.27 -16.26 -0.62
N THR A 313 2.73 -15.46 -1.54
CA THR A 313 2.02 -14.21 -1.22
C THR A 313 0.81 -14.47 -0.34
N VAL A 314 -0.03 -15.47 -0.69
CA VAL A 314 -1.21 -15.81 0.11
C VAL A 314 -0.79 -16.27 1.51
N THR A 315 0.18 -17.18 1.63
CA THR A 315 0.70 -17.63 2.93
C THR A 315 1.28 -16.47 3.75
N ARG A 316 2.01 -15.56 3.10
CA ARG A 316 2.56 -14.36 3.73
C ARG A 316 1.45 -13.44 4.23
N SER A 317 0.40 -13.23 3.44
CA SER A 317 -0.76 -12.41 3.83
C SER A 317 -1.43 -12.93 5.10
N VAL A 318 -1.47 -14.26 5.32
CA VAL A 318 -1.99 -14.87 6.56
C VAL A 318 -1.17 -14.47 7.77
N SER A 319 0.15 -14.49 7.62
CA SER A 319 1.05 -14.08 8.69
C SER A 319 0.88 -12.60 9.01
N LEU A 320 0.76 -11.75 7.98
CA LEU A 320 0.55 -10.31 8.16
C LEU A 320 -0.79 -10.00 8.84
N ASP A 321 -1.90 -10.60 8.40
CA ASP A 321 -3.24 -10.49 9.01
C ASP A 321 -3.20 -10.85 10.50
N HIS A 322 -2.56 -11.97 10.85
CA HIS A 322 -2.41 -12.39 12.24
C HIS A 322 -1.66 -11.35 13.08
N THR A 323 -0.52 -10.85 12.59
CA THR A 323 0.30 -9.86 13.33
C THR A 323 -0.35 -8.48 13.44
N SER A 324 -1.14 -8.06 12.44
CA SER A 324 -1.87 -6.79 12.48
C SER A 324 -3.00 -6.78 13.51
N VAL A 325 -3.54 -7.96 13.87
CA VAL A 325 -4.71 -8.09 14.73
C VAL A 325 -4.40 -8.60 16.15
N TRP A 326 -3.54 -9.62 16.31
CA TRP A 326 -3.52 -10.47 17.53
C TRP A 326 -2.25 -10.40 18.40
N GLN A 327 -1.32 -9.48 18.16
CA GLN A 327 -0.04 -9.46 18.91
C GLN A 327 -0.17 -9.07 20.40
N ASP A 328 -1.20 -8.29 20.77
CA ASP A 328 -1.39 -7.81 22.16
C ASP A 328 -2.36 -8.66 22.99
N THR A 329 -2.88 -9.75 22.42
CA THR A 329 -3.73 -10.68 23.18
C THR A 329 -2.82 -11.56 24.03
N PRO A 330 -2.93 -11.57 25.38
CA PRO A 330 -2.08 -12.42 26.20
C PRO A 330 -2.29 -13.88 25.82
N THR A 331 -1.32 -14.46 25.12
CA THR A 331 -1.25 -15.90 24.85
C THR A 331 -1.28 -16.63 26.19
N GLY A 332 -2.32 -17.45 26.40
CA GLY A 332 -2.55 -18.20 27.65
C GLY A 332 -3.69 -17.68 28.54
N SER A 333 -4.40 -16.60 28.16
CA SER A 333 -5.69 -16.28 28.79
C SER A 333 -6.82 -17.06 28.10
N ALA A 334 -7.72 -17.67 28.88
CA ALA A 334 -8.90 -18.39 28.34
C ALA A 334 -9.76 -17.51 27.41
N LYS A 335 -9.76 -16.18 27.64
CA LYS A 335 -10.42 -15.19 26.78
C LYS A 335 -9.69 -15.00 25.44
N GLY A 336 -8.35 -14.89 25.45
CA GLY A 336 -7.54 -14.77 24.23
C GLY A 336 -7.59 -16.03 23.36
N GLU A 337 -7.51 -17.22 23.97
CA GLU A 337 -7.64 -18.49 23.26
C GLU A 337 -9.05 -18.71 22.68
N ASN A 338 -10.10 -18.29 23.40
CA ASN A 338 -11.47 -18.35 22.89
C ASN A 338 -11.70 -17.35 21.75
N LEU A 339 -11.22 -16.10 21.86
CA LEU A 339 -11.30 -15.11 20.79
C LEU A 339 -10.54 -15.57 19.53
N GLN A 340 -9.36 -16.19 19.69
CA GLN A 340 -8.60 -16.73 18.56
C GLN A 340 -9.25 -17.97 17.93
N ARG A 341 -9.97 -18.80 18.72
CA ARG A 341 -10.80 -19.90 18.21
C ARG A 341 -12.04 -19.42 17.46
N LEU A 342 -12.68 -18.35 17.95
CA LEU A 342 -13.92 -17.80 17.41
C LEU A 342 -13.70 -16.88 16.20
N TYR A 343 -12.64 -16.08 16.23
CA TYR A 343 -12.35 -15.01 15.27
C TYR A 343 -10.97 -15.14 14.63
N GLY A 344 -10.41 -16.36 14.57
CA GLY A 344 -9.09 -16.63 13.99
C GLY A 344 -8.90 -15.97 12.61
N PRO A 345 -7.64 -15.79 12.15
CA PRO A 345 -7.31 -14.90 11.04
C PRO A 345 -8.26 -15.14 9.86
N ALA A 346 -8.79 -14.07 9.28
CA ALA A 346 -9.54 -14.14 8.04
C ALA A 346 -8.76 -14.97 7.03
N ALA A 347 -7.45 -14.74 7.04
CA ALA A 347 -6.48 -15.37 6.17
C ALA A 347 -6.16 -16.83 6.53
N LYS A 348 -6.46 -17.31 7.74
CA LYS A 348 -6.41 -18.75 8.07
C LYS A 348 -7.61 -19.49 7.46
N GLN A 349 -8.77 -18.85 7.41
CA GLN A 349 -9.88 -19.29 6.54
C GLN A 349 -9.57 -19.05 5.05
N MET A 350 -8.45 -18.44 4.67
CA MET A 350 -7.98 -18.36 3.28
C MET A 350 -7.01 -19.49 2.93
N GLU A 351 -6.14 -19.91 3.86
CA GLU A 351 -5.17 -20.99 3.68
C GLU A 351 -5.83 -22.32 3.25
N ASP A 352 -6.95 -22.68 3.88
CA ASP A 352 -7.70 -23.90 3.54
C ASP A 352 -8.45 -23.81 2.19
N TYR A 353 -8.59 -22.60 1.61
CA TYR A 353 -9.45 -22.31 0.45
C TYR A 353 -8.67 -21.96 -0.82
N PHE A 354 -7.40 -21.57 -0.72
CA PHE A 354 -6.62 -20.96 -1.80
C PHE A 354 -5.44 -21.79 -2.33
N ILE A 355 -5.54 -23.12 -2.27
CA ILE A 355 -4.47 -24.06 -2.71
C ILE A 355 -4.37 -24.19 -4.25
N ASN A 356 -5.21 -23.49 -5.03
CA ASN A 356 -5.24 -23.65 -6.50
C ASN A 356 -5.40 -22.33 -7.27
N PRO A 357 -4.34 -21.49 -7.34
CA PRO A 357 -4.39 -20.27 -8.14
C PRO A 357 -4.47 -20.59 -9.63
N ARG A 358 -5.43 -19.99 -10.32
CA ARG A 358 -5.66 -20.16 -11.77
C ARG A 358 -5.19 -18.93 -12.52
N ARG A 359 -4.56 -19.14 -13.67
CA ARG A 359 -4.12 -18.03 -14.52
C ARG A 359 -5.30 -17.44 -15.28
N GLY A 360 -5.51 -16.13 -15.13
CA GLY A 360 -6.43 -15.32 -15.92
C GLY A 360 -5.69 -14.34 -16.84
N LEU A 361 -6.43 -13.50 -17.55
CA LEU A 361 -5.84 -12.44 -18.38
C LEU A 361 -5.15 -11.42 -17.49
N ARG A 362 -3.80 -11.41 -17.51
CA ARG A 362 -2.92 -10.51 -16.74
C ARG A 362 -3.19 -10.51 -15.23
N ARG A 363 -3.71 -11.61 -14.70
CA ARG A 363 -4.00 -11.79 -13.28
C ARG A 363 -3.99 -13.26 -12.89
N TRP A 364 -3.84 -13.52 -11.61
CA TRP A 364 -4.14 -14.79 -10.98
C TRP A 364 -5.50 -14.71 -10.31
N ILE A 365 -6.31 -15.74 -10.47
CA ILE A 365 -7.64 -15.87 -9.88
C ILE A 365 -7.57 -16.97 -8.85
N ILE A 366 -7.98 -16.65 -7.63
CA ILE A 366 -7.94 -17.57 -6.50
C ILE A 366 -9.37 -17.80 -6.05
N ARG A 367 -9.79 -19.06 -6.12
CA ARG A 367 -11.12 -19.58 -5.75
C ARG A 367 -10.96 -20.98 -5.18
N LYS A 368 -11.93 -21.41 -4.38
CA LYS A 368 -11.99 -22.79 -3.91
C LYS A 368 -12.11 -23.77 -5.09
N SER A 369 -11.44 -24.91 -4.95
CA SER A 369 -11.29 -25.92 -6.00
C SER A 369 -12.61 -26.59 -6.42
N ASN A 370 -13.62 -26.65 -5.55
CA ASN A 370 -14.91 -27.29 -5.81
C ASN A 370 -15.93 -26.40 -6.54
N GLY A 371 -15.62 -25.11 -6.77
CA GLY A 371 -16.45 -24.20 -7.54
C GLY A 371 -17.79 -23.83 -6.89
N ALA A 372 -17.91 -23.88 -5.56
CA ALA A 372 -19.13 -23.42 -4.91
C ALA A 372 -19.31 -21.91 -5.12
N VAL A 373 -20.58 -21.49 -5.20
CA VAL A 373 -20.97 -20.12 -5.56
C VAL A 373 -20.66 -19.13 -4.43
N ASP A 374 -20.70 -19.59 -3.17
CA ASP A 374 -20.49 -18.80 -1.94
C ASP A 374 -19.11 -19.03 -1.30
N ASP A 375 -18.03 -18.89 -2.06
CA ASP A 375 -16.66 -19.02 -1.53
C ASP A 375 -15.82 -17.74 -1.73
N ALA A 376 -14.82 -17.55 -0.87
CA ALA A 376 -13.88 -16.45 -1.00
C ALA A 376 -13.24 -16.39 -2.40
N TYR A 377 -13.08 -15.16 -2.88
CA TYR A 377 -12.61 -14.81 -4.21
C TYR A 377 -11.47 -13.80 -4.10
N ALA A 378 -10.35 -14.08 -4.75
CA ALA A 378 -9.30 -13.09 -4.90
C ALA A 378 -8.79 -13.02 -6.33
N GLU A 379 -8.39 -11.83 -6.76
CA GLU A 379 -7.61 -11.61 -7.97
C GLU A 379 -6.31 -10.90 -7.62
N LEU A 380 -5.18 -11.43 -8.09
CA LEU A 380 -3.87 -10.77 -8.00
C LEU A 380 -3.43 -10.39 -9.42
N HIS A 381 -3.54 -9.11 -9.76
CA HIS A 381 -3.19 -8.59 -11.07
C HIS A 381 -1.69 -8.40 -11.20
N HIS A 382 -1.16 -8.57 -12.42
CA HIS A 382 0.27 -8.50 -12.68
C HIS A 382 0.89 -7.13 -12.42
N ASP A 383 0.06 -6.08 -12.44
CA ASP A 383 0.46 -4.70 -12.19
C ASP A 383 0.33 -4.30 -10.71
N GLY A 384 0.02 -5.25 -9.83
CA GLY A 384 -0.06 -5.06 -8.39
C GLY A 384 -1.47 -4.81 -7.85
N ALA A 385 -2.48 -4.65 -8.71
CA ALA A 385 -3.86 -4.55 -8.24
C ALA A 385 -4.33 -5.86 -7.58
N VAL A 386 -5.05 -5.73 -6.48
CA VAL A 386 -5.66 -6.83 -5.73
C VAL A 386 -7.17 -6.62 -5.68
N VAL A 387 -7.91 -7.69 -5.92
CA VAL A 387 -9.33 -7.77 -5.56
C VAL A 387 -9.49 -8.86 -4.53
N PHE A 388 -10.25 -8.58 -3.48
CA PHE A 388 -10.61 -9.55 -2.46
C PHE A 388 -12.09 -9.45 -2.16
N ALA A 389 -12.80 -10.56 -2.24
CA ALA A 389 -14.18 -10.65 -1.85
C ALA A 389 -14.43 -11.95 -1.09
N PHE A 390 -15.30 -11.91 -0.09
CA PHE A 390 -15.70 -13.12 0.61
C PHE A 390 -17.15 -12.98 1.10
N PRO A 391 -17.87 -14.10 1.18
CA PRO A 391 -19.24 -14.11 1.67
C PRO A 391 -19.28 -13.71 3.15
N LEU A 392 -20.39 -13.10 3.55
CA LEU A 392 -20.70 -12.67 4.91
C LEU A 392 -21.80 -13.59 5.47
N PRO A 393 -21.46 -14.84 5.86
CA PRO A 393 -22.45 -15.78 6.34
C PRO A 393 -23.05 -15.38 7.70
N SER A 394 -24.36 -15.56 7.82
CA SER A 394 -25.13 -15.35 9.04
C SER A 394 -25.44 -16.67 9.74
N ASP A 395 -25.75 -16.62 11.05
CA ASP A 395 -26.16 -17.80 11.80
C ASP A 395 -27.32 -18.53 11.08
N PRO A 396 -27.21 -19.84 10.78
CA PRO A 396 -28.28 -20.62 10.16
C PRO A 396 -29.62 -20.53 10.90
N LYS A 397 -29.63 -20.29 12.22
CA LYS A 397 -30.86 -20.09 13.01
C LYS A 397 -31.52 -18.76 12.70
N LEU A 398 -30.73 -17.71 12.51
CA LEU A 398 -31.22 -16.42 12.03
C LEU A 398 -31.72 -16.55 10.59
N ARG A 399 -30.99 -17.28 9.72
CA ARG A 399 -31.44 -17.59 8.35
C ARG A 399 -32.74 -18.37 8.30
N ALA A 400 -32.94 -19.32 9.20
CA ALA A 400 -34.17 -20.12 9.25
C ALA A 400 -35.40 -19.29 9.62
N THR A 401 -35.22 -18.11 10.21
CA THR A 401 -36.29 -17.13 10.47
C THR A 401 -36.45 -16.09 9.35
N GLU A 402 -35.64 -16.14 8.29
CA GLU A 402 -35.61 -15.11 7.24
C GLU A 402 -36.57 -15.40 6.08
N GLY A 403 -37.42 -14.40 5.79
CA GLY A 403 -38.00 -14.18 4.47
C GLY A 403 -37.07 -13.30 3.61
N SER A 404 -37.25 -11.97 3.68
CA SER A 404 -36.59 -10.98 2.79
C SER A 404 -35.51 -10.12 3.47
N THR A 405 -34.78 -10.65 4.47
CA THR A 405 -33.70 -9.92 5.18
C THR A 405 -32.35 -10.56 4.87
N SER A 406 -31.27 -9.78 4.94
CA SER A 406 -29.91 -10.33 4.93
C SER A 406 -29.11 -9.76 6.10
N PHE A 407 -28.22 -10.55 6.67
CA PHE A 407 -27.42 -10.13 7.82
C PHE A 407 -25.94 -9.97 7.48
N VAL A 408 -25.32 -8.95 8.05
CA VAL A 408 -23.89 -8.67 7.98
C VAL A 408 -23.29 -8.77 9.37
N ARG A 409 -22.37 -9.71 9.55
CA ARG A 409 -21.67 -9.87 10.84
C ARG A 409 -20.57 -8.83 10.98
N VAL A 410 -20.58 -8.09 12.09
CA VAL A 410 -19.61 -7.01 12.37
C VAL A 410 -18.17 -7.53 12.30
N SER A 411 -17.87 -8.60 13.02
CA SER A 411 -16.55 -9.25 12.98
C SER A 411 -16.11 -9.74 11.59
N PHE A 412 -17.04 -10.03 10.67
CA PHE A 412 -16.66 -10.43 9.32
C PHE A 412 -16.21 -9.22 8.49
N ILE A 413 -16.86 -8.06 8.63
CA ILE A 413 -16.39 -6.82 7.97
C ILE A 413 -14.96 -6.48 8.41
N GLU A 414 -14.68 -6.57 9.71
CA GLU A 414 -13.34 -6.34 10.26
C GLU A 414 -12.31 -7.31 9.67
N ARG A 415 -12.65 -8.60 9.60
CA ARG A 415 -11.82 -9.65 8.97
C ARG A 415 -11.59 -9.40 7.49
N GLY A 416 -12.58 -8.85 6.79
CA GLY A 416 -12.48 -8.46 5.40
C GLY A 416 -11.50 -7.34 5.14
N ALA A 417 -11.55 -6.32 6.00
CA ALA A 417 -10.63 -5.19 5.93
C ALA A 417 -9.18 -5.63 6.18
N THR A 418 -8.93 -6.42 7.22
CA THR A 418 -7.56 -6.88 7.55
C THR A 418 -7.00 -7.81 6.49
N ALA A 419 -7.83 -8.72 5.98
CA ALA A 419 -7.53 -9.59 4.86
C ALA A 419 -7.09 -8.83 3.60
N LEU A 420 -7.90 -7.86 3.18
CA LEU A 420 -7.64 -7.04 1.99
C LEU A 420 -6.29 -6.32 2.11
N VAL A 421 -6.08 -5.64 3.24
CA VAL A 421 -4.85 -4.87 3.49
C VAL A 421 -3.62 -5.78 3.56
N ALA A 422 -3.72 -6.91 4.27
CA ALA A 422 -2.62 -7.88 4.37
C ALA A 422 -2.28 -8.52 3.02
N LEU A 423 -3.28 -8.82 2.20
CA LEU A 423 -3.08 -9.38 0.86
C LEU A 423 -2.47 -8.35 -0.10
N ALA A 424 -2.95 -7.10 -0.07
CA ALA A 424 -2.40 -6.00 -0.85
C ALA A 424 -0.92 -5.75 -0.49
N ALA A 425 -0.60 -5.72 0.81
CA ALA A 425 0.76 -5.53 1.29
C ALA A 425 1.69 -6.68 0.89
N ALA A 426 1.27 -7.94 1.10
CA ALA A 426 2.07 -9.10 0.70
C ALA A 426 2.31 -9.12 -0.80
N TRP A 427 1.30 -8.75 -1.61
CA TRP A 427 1.45 -8.74 -3.06
C TRP A 427 2.37 -7.63 -3.54
N ALA A 428 2.23 -6.42 -3.02
CA ALA A 428 3.13 -5.32 -3.31
C ALA A 428 4.59 -5.65 -2.92
N GLU A 429 4.80 -6.27 -1.75
CA GLU A 429 6.10 -6.76 -1.30
C GLU A 429 6.69 -7.78 -2.29
N SER A 430 5.91 -8.80 -2.68
CA SER A 430 6.36 -9.85 -3.62
C SER A 430 6.75 -9.31 -5.00
N LEU A 431 6.12 -8.20 -5.39
CA LEU A 431 6.32 -7.53 -6.67
C LEU A 431 7.36 -6.40 -6.59
N ALA A 432 7.90 -6.12 -5.40
CA ALA A 432 8.76 -4.98 -5.10
C ALA A 432 8.16 -3.64 -5.58
N ILE A 433 6.84 -3.49 -5.40
CA ILE A 433 6.15 -2.22 -5.63
C ILE A 433 6.32 -1.37 -4.38
N SER A 434 6.80 -0.14 -4.57
CA SER A 434 6.94 0.87 -3.51
C SER A 434 5.92 1.99 -3.67
N GLY A 435 5.53 2.56 -2.53
CA GLY A 435 4.61 3.68 -2.47
C GLY A 435 3.17 3.29 -2.10
N PRO A 436 2.29 4.30 -2.05
CA PRO A 436 0.93 4.15 -1.53
C PRO A 436 0.05 3.25 -2.41
N ILE A 437 -0.88 2.55 -1.76
CA ILE A 437 -1.90 1.71 -2.36
C ILE A 437 -3.27 2.30 -2.03
N ALA A 438 -4.01 2.70 -3.06
CA ALA A 438 -5.38 3.15 -2.91
C ALA A 438 -6.29 1.94 -2.65
N VAL A 439 -7.09 2.00 -1.59
CA VAL A 439 -7.97 0.91 -1.16
C VAL A 439 -9.43 1.37 -1.20
N GLN A 440 -10.29 0.56 -1.79
CA GLN A 440 -11.74 0.72 -1.77
C GLN A 440 -12.39 -0.53 -1.19
N ALA A 441 -13.43 -0.36 -0.38
CA ALA A 441 -14.21 -1.50 0.12
C ALA A 441 -15.69 -1.16 0.24
N THR A 442 -16.53 -2.19 0.23
CA THR A 442 -17.96 -2.06 0.49
C THR A 442 -18.56 -3.41 0.89
N ALA A 443 -19.73 -3.39 1.50
CA ALA A 443 -20.58 -4.57 1.65
C ALA A 443 -21.61 -4.58 0.52
N LEU A 444 -21.79 -5.74 -0.11
CA LEU A 444 -22.77 -5.95 -1.17
C LEU A 444 -23.94 -6.76 -0.61
N PRO A 445 -25.19 -6.31 -0.84
CA PRO A 445 -26.35 -7.12 -0.51
C PRO A 445 -26.38 -8.39 -1.35
N ARG A 446 -27.21 -9.36 -0.94
CA ARG A 446 -27.63 -10.40 -1.86
C ARG A 446 -28.39 -9.77 -3.03
N LYS A 447 -28.18 -10.27 -4.25
CA LYS A 447 -28.80 -9.71 -5.46
C LYS A 447 -30.33 -9.76 -5.48
N ASP A 448 -30.94 -10.64 -4.68
CA ASP A 448 -32.39 -10.82 -4.56
C ASP A 448 -33.03 -10.03 -3.41
N ILE A 449 -32.23 -9.35 -2.57
CA ILE A 449 -32.70 -8.62 -1.39
C ILE A 449 -32.27 -7.16 -1.49
N PRO A 450 -33.17 -6.19 -1.26
CA PRO A 450 -32.78 -4.78 -1.29
C PRO A 450 -31.80 -4.45 -0.15
N THR A 451 -30.89 -3.51 -0.39
CA THR A 451 -29.93 -3.02 0.61
C THR A 451 -30.59 -2.57 1.91
N SER A 452 -31.81 -2.02 1.84
CA SER A 452 -32.56 -1.54 3.00
C SER A 452 -33.00 -2.66 3.95
N ALA A 453 -32.94 -3.90 3.51
CA ALA A 453 -33.19 -5.09 4.32
C ALA A 453 -31.89 -5.75 4.83
N MET A 454 -30.73 -5.11 4.66
CA MET A 454 -29.48 -5.53 5.30
C MET A 454 -29.47 -5.10 6.76
N LYS A 455 -29.08 -6.01 7.66
CA LYS A 455 -28.95 -5.72 9.09
C LYS A 455 -27.62 -6.17 9.67
N ALA A 456 -27.00 -5.32 10.49
CA ALA A 456 -25.79 -5.70 11.20
C ALA A 456 -26.13 -6.65 12.35
N ILE A 457 -25.34 -7.71 12.52
CA ILE A 457 -25.43 -8.64 13.63
C ILE A 457 -24.10 -8.71 14.37
N ALA A 458 -24.19 -8.82 15.69
CA ALA A 458 -23.06 -8.95 16.59
C ALA A 458 -23.31 -10.14 17.56
N PRO A 459 -22.26 -10.74 18.12
CA PRO A 459 -22.40 -11.74 19.17
C PRO A 459 -23.02 -11.12 20.41
N GLU A 460 -24.08 -11.75 20.89
CA GLU A 460 -24.62 -11.53 22.22
C GLU A 460 -24.14 -12.65 23.14
N THR A 461 -23.62 -12.26 24.31
CA THR A 461 -23.12 -13.21 25.30
C THR A 461 -24.29 -14.00 25.91
N ALA A 462 -24.58 -15.18 25.36
CA ALA A 462 -25.58 -16.12 25.89
C ALA A 462 -24.92 -17.16 26.82
N GLY A 463 -24.16 -16.66 27.81
CA GLY A 463 -23.44 -17.46 28.80
C GLY A 463 -21.99 -17.84 28.41
N PRO A 464 -21.29 -18.63 29.26
CA PRO A 464 -19.84 -18.87 29.15
C PRO A 464 -19.40 -19.71 27.95
N TRP A 465 -20.33 -20.39 27.25
CA TRP A 465 -20.01 -21.33 26.16
C TRP A 465 -20.85 -21.14 24.89
N THR A 466 -21.78 -20.18 24.87
CA THR A 466 -22.69 -19.94 23.75
C THR A 466 -22.67 -18.49 23.35
N LEU A 467 -22.29 -18.22 22.10
CA LEU A 467 -22.53 -16.96 21.43
C LEU A 467 -23.75 -17.15 20.54
N SER A 468 -24.83 -16.44 20.86
CA SER A 468 -25.94 -16.26 19.92
C SER A 468 -25.72 -14.95 19.19
N GLU A 469 -26.05 -14.88 17.92
CA GLU A 469 -25.99 -13.62 17.18
C GLU A 469 -27.31 -12.89 17.28
N THR A 470 -27.28 -11.59 17.54
CA THR A 470 -28.47 -10.75 17.51
C THR A 470 -28.26 -9.50 16.67
N VAL A 471 -29.37 -8.96 16.17
CA VAL A 471 -29.37 -7.73 15.38
C VAL A 471 -28.90 -6.59 16.25
N VAL A 472 -27.91 -5.85 15.78
CA VAL A 472 -27.41 -4.66 16.48
C VAL A 472 -28.55 -3.63 16.52
N PRO A 473 -29.01 -3.18 17.71
CA PRO A 473 -30.18 -2.31 17.81
C PRO A 473 -30.06 -0.98 17.06
N THR A 474 -28.82 -0.50 16.87
CA THR A 474 -28.52 0.75 16.16
C THR A 474 -28.42 0.57 14.63
N THR A 475 -28.74 -0.61 14.11
CA THR A 475 -28.75 -0.89 12.67
C THR A 475 -29.65 0.09 11.93
N ILE A 476 -29.09 0.81 10.97
CA ILE A 476 -29.82 1.74 10.09
C ILE A 476 -30.14 1.02 8.78
N ALA A 477 -31.38 1.14 8.31
CA ALA A 477 -31.77 0.70 6.97
C ALA A 477 -31.26 1.70 5.92
N LEU A 478 -30.52 1.21 4.92
CA LEU A 478 -29.88 2.05 3.90
C LEU A 478 -30.46 1.76 2.52
N GLU A 479 -30.75 2.79 1.73
CA GLU A 479 -31.16 2.61 0.33
C GLU A 479 -30.01 2.09 -0.54
N SER A 480 -28.79 2.56 -0.26
CA SER A 480 -27.54 2.13 -0.89
C SER A 480 -26.40 2.15 0.12
N LEU A 481 -25.43 1.26 -0.09
CA LEU A 481 -24.16 1.29 0.63
C LEU A 481 -23.15 2.08 -0.19
N GLU A 482 -22.50 3.04 0.45
CA GLU A 482 -21.40 3.80 -0.12
C GLU A 482 -20.13 2.95 -0.14
N VAL A 483 -19.31 3.21 -1.16
CA VAL A 483 -17.97 2.65 -1.26
C VAL A 483 -17.04 3.49 -0.39
N VAL A 484 -16.37 2.84 0.56
CA VAL A 484 -15.40 3.50 1.43
C VAL A 484 -14.03 3.51 0.76
N THR A 485 -13.24 4.54 1.02
CA THR A 485 -11.92 4.73 0.42
C THR A 485 -10.88 5.04 1.49
N SER A 486 -9.71 4.43 1.40
CA SER A 486 -8.55 4.71 2.25
C SER A 486 -7.25 4.56 1.45
N ASP A 487 -6.13 4.99 2.01
CA ASP A 487 -4.80 4.86 1.44
C ASP A 487 -3.91 4.07 2.41
N LEU A 488 -3.30 3.00 1.94
CA LEU A 488 -2.21 2.30 2.63
C LEU A 488 -0.89 2.94 2.19
N LEU A 489 -0.26 3.73 3.05
CA LEU A 489 0.89 4.57 2.74
C LEU A 489 2.19 3.77 2.74
N ASP A 490 2.41 2.94 3.76
CA ASP A 490 3.52 2.01 3.87
C ASP A 490 3.00 0.58 4.11
N PRO A 491 2.92 -0.24 3.05
CA PRO A 491 2.46 -1.62 3.18
C PRO A 491 3.33 -2.49 4.09
N LEU A 492 4.60 -2.14 4.32
CA LEU A 492 5.51 -2.89 5.18
C LEU A 492 5.37 -2.50 6.66
N ASP A 493 4.87 -1.29 6.94
CA ASP A 493 4.60 -0.86 8.30
C ASP A 493 3.36 -1.53 8.90
N ARG A 494 3.48 -2.00 10.13
CA ARG A 494 2.40 -2.70 10.83
C ARG A 494 1.33 -1.72 11.30
N GLU A 495 1.73 -0.57 11.81
CA GLU A 495 0.79 0.42 12.35
C GLU A 495 -0.07 0.99 11.23
N ASP A 496 0.53 1.32 10.08
CA ASP A 496 -0.19 1.77 8.90
C ASP A 496 -1.17 0.71 8.38
N ARG A 497 -0.74 -0.54 8.20
CA ARG A 497 -1.66 -1.65 7.83
C ARG A 497 -2.85 -1.76 8.78
N ARG A 498 -2.60 -1.67 10.10
CA ARG A 498 -3.68 -1.76 11.09
C ARG A 498 -4.61 -0.55 11.01
N ALA A 499 -4.05 0.66 10.91
CA ALA A 499 -4.81 1.90 10.81
C ALA A 499 -5.72 1.91 9.57
N THR A 500 -5.20 1.52 8.39
CA THR A 500 -5.99 1.39 7.17
C THR A 500 -7.13 0.38 7.33
N ALA A 501 -6.86 -0.79 7.93
CA ALA A 501 -7.89 -1.82 8.15
C ALA A 501 -8.98 -1.36 9.14
N VAL A 502 -8.60 -0.66 10.22
CA VAL A 502 -9.54 -0.05 11.18
C VAL A 502 -10.42 0.96 10.47
N GLN A 503 -9.83 1.89 9.71
CA GLN A 503 -10.58 2.93 9.01
C GLN A 503 -11.60 2.32 8.03
N ILE A 504 -11.19 1.34 7.23
CA ILE A 504 -12.10 0.65 6.29
C ILE A 504 -13.26 -0.04 7.04
N ALA A 505 -12.95 -0.75 8.13
CA ALA A 505 -13.97 -1.46 8.89
C ALA A 505 -14.96 -0.48 9.55
N GLU A 506 -14.45 0.58 10.17
CA GLU A 506 -15.26 1.64 10.76
C GLU A 506 -16.15 2.32 9.73
N ASP A 507 -15.60 2.74 8.59
CA ASP A 507 -16.37 3.46 7.58
C ASP A 507 -17.49 2.58 6.98
N VAL A 508 -17.28 1.26 6.82
CA VAL A 508 -18.35 0.35 6.38
C VAL A 508 -19.39 0.17 7.49
N LEU A 509 -18.96 -0.04 8.74
CA LEU A 509 -19.84 -0.33 9.87
C LEU A 509 -20.64 0.90 10.35
N HIS A 510 -20.07 2.10 10.22
CA HIS A 510 -20.72 3.37 10.55
C HIS A 510 -21.94 3.63 9.67
N GLN A 511 -21.96 3.14 8.42
CA GLN A 511 -23.14 3.22 7.56
C GLN A 511 -24.31 2.43 8.17
N PHE A 512 -24.03 1.29 8.80
CA PHE A 512 -25.04 0.53 9.55
C PHE A 512 -25.34 1.12 10.94
N GLY A 513 -24.73 2.24 11.36
CA GLY A 513 -24.89 2.78 12.71
C GLY A 513 -24.18 1.98 13.80
N VAL A 514 -23.24 1.09 13.43
CA VAL A 514 -22.42 0.34 14.37
C VAL A 514 -21.18 1.16 14.70
N ARG A 515 -20.91 1.39 16.00
CA ARG A 515 -19.80 2.24 16.48
C ARG A 515 -18.64 1.47 17.11
N ASN A 516 -18.86 0.22 17.47
CA ASN A 516 -17.89 -0.56 18.22
C ASN A 516 -17.38 -1.71 17.35
N LEU A 517 -16.06 -1.77 17.21
CA LEU A 517 -15.36 -2.89 16.61
C LEU A 517 -15.27 -4.05 17.63
N GLU A 518 -15.31 -5.28 17.14
CA GLU A 518 -15.22 -6.50 17.95
C GLU A 518 -13.77 -7.01 18.04
N ILE A 519 -13.07 -7.03 16.90
CA ILE A 519 -11.74 -7.61 16.71
C ILE A 519 -10.66 -6.52 16.75
N LEU A 520 -10.91 -5.41 16.05
CA LEU A 520 -9.97 -4.32 15.81
C LEU A 520 -10.02 -3.20 16.85
N ARG A 521 -10.91 -3.29 17.85
CA ARG A 521 -10.96 -2.31 18.96
C ARG A 521 -9.60 -2.16 19.65
N GLU A 522 -9.31 -0.95 20.11
CA GLU A 522 -8.17 -0.71 20.99
C GLU A 522 -8.37 -1.46 22.31
N HIS A 523 -7.45 -2.35 22.64
CA HIS A 523 -7.35 -2.90 23.98
C HIS A 523 -6.68 -1.83 24.86
N ASN A 524 -7.48 -0.92 25.42
CA ASN A 524 -7.03 -0.14 26.57
C ASN A 524 -6.64 -1.13 27.67
N GLY A 525 -5.34 -1.19 27.97
CA GLY A 525 -4.75 -2.08 28.98
C GLY A 525 -5.23 -1.82 30.39
#